data_AF-A0A5W5XHA8-F1
#
_entry.id   AF-A0A5W5XHA8-F1
#
_cell.length_a   1.000
_cell.length_b   1.000
_cell.length_c   1.000
_cell.angle_alpha   90.00
_cell.angle_beta   90.00
_cell.angle_gamma   90.00
#
_symmetry.space_group_name_H-M   'P 1'
#
loop_
_entity.id
_entity.type
_entity.pdbx_description
1 polymer ?
#
loop_
_entity_poly.entity_id
_entity_poly.type
_entity_poly.pdbx_seq_one_letter_code
_entity_poly.pdbx_strand_id
1 'polypeptide(L)'
;LEHKITRNWSNPKYMSFLYAQFIRKDLSSAPAVIVKKPQKRNHPEVNFEEITDNRDLIGKKSEEYALNWEKNRLIGLGYSKLAEEIDDRRNRPTYGYDFLSFNAPGDERYIEVKSIGRDGKEGAFRFFLSGNELTVSNLSNHSKNYYFYLVQYGKDGEPCNLYVKHAQDLYTNSEMSPCAYVVRFDLEEPA
;
A
#
# COMPACT_ATOMS: atom_id res chain seq x y z
N LEU A 1 20.04 -2.08 33.93
CA LEU A 1 20.77 -2.29 35.20
C LEU A 1 20.69 -0.99 35.99
N GLU A 2 19.68 -0.84 36.84
CA GLU A 2 19.60 0.28 37.78
C GLU A 2 19.89 -0.25 39.18
N HIS A 3 20.91 0.30 39.84
CA HIS A 3 21.37 -0.14 41.16
C HIS A 3 20.97 0.88 42.24
N LYS A 4 20.51 0.39 43.39
CA LYS A 4 19.95 1.23 44.47
C LYS A 4 20.96 2.27 45.01
N ILE A 5 22.25 1.91 45.05
CA ILE A 5 23.32 2.76 45.61
C ILE A 5 23.66 3.93 44.69
N THR A 6 23.70 3.72 43.37
CA THR A 6 24.13 4.75 42.41
C THR A 6 22.97 5.61 41.90
N ARG A 7 21.74 5.35 42.38
CA ARG A 7 20.51 6.00 41.92
C ARG A 7 20.52 7.52 42.10
N ASN A 8 21.19 8.01 43.15
CA ASN A 8 21.28 9.44 43.46
C ASN A 8 22.59 10.08 42.95
N TRP A 9 23.39 9.36 42.17
CA TRP A 9 24.62 9.90 41.59
C TRP A 9 24.35 10.56 40.24
N SER A 10 25.19 11.52 39.87
CA SER A 10 25.17 12.11 38.54
C SER A 10 25.40 11.02 37.48
N ASN A 11 24.46 10.90 36.53
CA ASN A 11 24.41 9.83 35.53
C ASN A 11 24.34 8.41 36.16
N PRO A 12 23.20 8.06 36.78
CA PRO A 12 23.07 6.87 37.62
C PRO A 12 23.25 5.55 36.86
N LYS A 13 22.96 5.53 35.55
CA LYS A 13 23.16 4.35 34.70
C LYS A 13 24.64 4.06 34.44
N TYR A 14 25.41 5.09 34.07
CA TYR A 14 26.85 4.94 33.86
C TYR A 14 27.59 4.66 35.17
N MET A 15 27.19 5.32 36.25
CA MET A 15 27.74 5.06 37.58
C MET A 15 27.40 3.66 38.09
N SER A 16 26.19 3.15 37.84
CA SER A 16 25.82 1.77 38.15
C SER A 16 26.71 0.75 37.45
N PHE A 17 27.09 1.02 36.20
CA PHE A 17 27.99 0.18 35.42
C PHE A 17 29.40 0.15 35.99
N LEU A 18 30.00 1.32 36.26
CA LEU A 18 31.34 1.40 36.85
C LEU A 18 31.42 0.81 38.26
N TYR A 19 30.40 1.06 39.08
CA TYR A 19 30.30 0.51 40.43
C TYR A 19 30.30 -1.02 40.42
N ALA A 20 29.51 -1.62 39.51
CA ALA A 20 29.47 -3.06 39.35
C ALA A 20 30.81 -3.61 38.77
N GLN A 21 31.38 -2.96 37.76
CA GLN A 21 32.60 -3.45 37.10
C GLN A 21 33.85 -3.39 37.98
N PHE A 22 34.09 -2.26 38.66
CA PHE A 22 35.38 -2.01 39.32
C PHE A 22 35.34 -2.17 40.84
N ILE A 23 34.18 -1.95 41.47
CA ILE A 23 34.06 -2.00 42.93
C ILE A 23 33.55 -3.37 43.39
N ARG A 24 32.41 -3.84 42.87
CA ARG A 24 31.85 -5.15 43.27
C ARG A 24 32.42 -6.33 42.48
N LYS A 25 32.98 -6.09 41.29
CA LYS A 25 33.47 -7.11 40.35
C LYS A 25 32.41 -8.16 40.01
N ASP A 26 31.13 -7.87 40.20
CA ASP A 26 30.00 -8.75 39.93
C ASP A 26 29.72 -8.92 38.42
N LEU A 27 30.23 -8.02 37.57
CA LEU A 27 30.28 -8.20 36.11
C LEU A 27 31.30 -9.24 35.63
N SER A 28 32.21 -9.73 36.48
CA SER A 28 33.15 -10.80 36.10
C SER A 28 32.46 -12.17 35.94
N SER A 29 31.22 -12.30 36.45
CA SER A 29 30.29 -13.39 36.14
C SER A 29 29.20 -12.89 35.19
N ALA A 30 29.58 -12.20 34.11
CA ALA A 30 28.61 -11.86 33.06
C ALA A 30 27.97 -13.16 32.54
N PRO A 31 26.62 -13.30 32.50
CA PRO A 31 26.04 -14.28 31.61
C PRO A 31 26.57 -13.93 30.22
N ALA A 32 27.24 -14.88 29.58
CA ALA A 32 27.81 -14.69 28.26
C ALA A 32 26.77 -13.93 27.41
N VAL A 33 27.10 -12.70 27.01
CA VAL A 33 26.31 -12.01 26.00
C VAL A 33 26.42 -12.91 24.79
N ILE A 34 25.39 -13.71 24.55
CA ILE A 34 25.28 -14.55 23.37
C ILE A 34 25.14 -13.54 22.23
N VAL A 35 26.27 -13.10 21.68
CA VAL A 35 26.33 -12.41 20.41
C VAL A 35 25.72 -13.41 19.43
N LYS A 36 24.43 -13.26 19.15
CA LYS A 36 23.76 -14.08 18.15
C LYS A 36 24.58 -13.91 16.87
N LYS A 37 25.14 -15.01 16.35
CA LYS A 37 25.80 -15.01 15.04
C LYS A 37 24.86 -14.28 14.07
N PRO A 38 25.36 -13.37 13.22
CA PRO A 38 24.53 -12.75 12.20
C PRO A 38 23.85 -13.89 11.44
N GLN A 39 22.52 -13.92 11.48
CA GLN A 39 21.76 -14.94 10.76
C GLN A 39 22.20 -14.84 9.30
N LYS A 40 22.67 -15.97 8.74
CA LYS A 40 22.92 -16.04 7.30
C LYS A 40 21.64 -15.63 6.61
N ARG A 41 21.67 -14.50 5.90
CA ARG A 41 20.58 -14.08 5.05
C ARG A 41 20.52 -15.08 3.92
N ASN A 42 19.51 -15.95 3.95
CA ASN A 42 19.20 -16.75 2.78
C ASN A 42 18.72 -15.78 1.70
N HIS A 43 19.36 -15.83 0.55
CA HIS A 43 18.93 -15.14 -0.67
C HIS A 43 18.27 -16.20 -1.56
N PRO A 44 17.00 -16.54 -1.32
CA PRO A 44 16.30 -17.45 -2.20
C PRO A 44 16.27 -16.86 -3.61
N GLU A 45 16.43 -17.73 -4.60
CA GLU A 45 16.18 -17.37 -5.99
C GLU A 45 14.68 -17.11 -6.16
N VAL A 46 14.34 -16.02 -6.82
CA VAL A 46 12.94 -15.57 -7.00
C VAL A 46 12.65 -15.55 -8.49
N ASN A 47 11.62 -16.27 -8.91
CA ASN A 47 11.11 -16.16 -10.27
C ASN A 47 10.25 -14.89 -10.38
N PHE A 48 10.79 -13.85 -11.01
CA PHE A 48 10.09 -12.57 -11.17
C PHE A 48 8.93 -12.66 -12.17
N GLU A 49 9.01 -13.52 -13.18
CA GLU A 49 7.98 -13.71 -14.21
C GLU A 49 6.71 -14.29 -13.59
N GLU A 50 6.85 -15.31 -12.74
CA GLU A 50 5.72 -15.87 -11.99
C GLU A 50 5.05 -14.83 -11.08
N ILE A 51 5.82 -13.92 -10.48
CA ILE A 51 5.28 -12.86 -9.64
C ILE A 51 4.49 -11.84 -10.48
N THR A 52 5.01 -11.47 -11.65
CA THR A 52 4.30 -10.55 -12.55
C THR A 52 3.02 -11.16 -13.07
N ASP A 53 3.07 -12.41 -13.53
CA ASP A 53 1.90 -13.12 -14.06
C ASP A 53 0.80 -13.25 -13.01
N ASN A 54 1.17 -13.57 -11.76
CA ASN A 54 0.22 -13.65 -10.67
C ASN A 54 -0.39 -12.28 -10.32
N ARG A 55 0.40 -11.19 -10.37
CA ARG A 55 -0.12 -9.83 -10.15
C ARG A 55 -1.10 -9.43 -11.24
N ASP A 56 -0.79 -9.75 -12.50
CA ASP A 56 -1.66 -9.46 -13.63
C ASP A 56 -2.98 -10.24 -13.54
N LEU A 57 -2.91 -11.50 -13.11
CA LEU A 57 -4.10 -12.33 -12.86
C LEU A 57 -4.98 -11.72 -11.76
N ILE A 58 -4.38 -11.30 -10.64
CA ILE A 58 -5.08 -10.63 -9.54
C ILE A 58 -5.70 -9.30 -10.01
N GLY A 59 -4.97 -8.52 -10.81
CA GLY A 59 -5.48 -7.28 -11.39
C GLY A 59 -6.76 -7.51 -12.20
N LYS A 60 -6.70 -8.43 -13.18
CA LYS A 60 -7.84 -8.77 -14.04
C LYS A 60 -9.06 -9.27 -13.25
N LYS A 61 -8.84 -10.13 -12.25
CA LYS A 61 -9.91 -10.60 -11.37
C LYS A 61 -10.54 -9.45 -10.56
N SER A 62 -9.73 -8.52 -10.06
CA SER A 62 -10.22 -7.35 -9.34
C SER A 62 -11.06 -6.43 -10.21
N GLU A 63 -10.61 -6.17 -11.44
CA GLU A 63 -11.33 -5.35 -12.41
C GLU A 63 -12.70 -5.95 -12.76
N GLU A 64 -12.76 -7.26 -13.02
CA GLU A 64 -14.02 -7.95 -13.33
C GLU A 64 -14.99 -7.90 -12.14
N TYR A 65 -14.49 -8.16 -10.93
CA TYR A 65 -15.28 -8.06 -9.71
C TYR A 65 -15.83 -6.64 -9.48
N ALA A 66 -15.00 -5.62 -9.70
CA ALA A 66 -15.37 -4.21 -9.58
C ALA A 66 -16.42 -3.79 -10.62
N LEU A 67 -16.27 -4.23 -11.87
CA LEU A 67 -17.23 -3.94 -12.94
C LEU A 67 -18.60 -4.54 -12.62
N ASN A 68 -18.65 -5.79 -12.17
CA ASN A 68 -19.91 -6.44 -11.79
C ASN A 68 -20.56 -5.76 -10.58
N TRP A 69 -19.76 -5.38 -9.58
CA TRP A 69 -20.24 -4.62 -8.43
C TRP A 69 -20.84 -3.28 -8.87
N GLU A 70 -20.17 -2.57 -9.79
CA GLU A 70 -20.62 -1.26 -10.26
C GLU A 70 -21.92 -1.34 -11.07
N LYS A 71 -22.06 -2.34 -11.94
CA LYS A 71 -23.31 -2.61 -12.65
C LYS A 71 -24.45 -2.84 -11.66
N ASN A 72 -24.22 -3.66 -10.64
CA ASN A 72 -25.21 -3.94 -9.61
C ASN A 72 -25.58 -2.69 -8.80
N ARG A 73 -24.60 -1.80 -8.51
CA ARG A 73 -24.88 -0.50 -7.87
C ARG A 73 -25.84 0.33 -8.71
N LEU A 74 -25.57 0.49 -10.01
CA LEU A 74 -26.42 1.26 -10.91
C LEU A 74 -27.82 0.67 -11.06
N ILE A 75 -27.92 -0.65 -11.23
CA ILE A 75 -29.20 -1.36 -11.28
C ILE A 75 -29.98 -1.16 -9.98
N GLY A 76 -29.31 -1.28 -8.82
CA GLY A 76 -29.91 -1.06 -7.50
C GLY A 76 -30.42 0.37 -7.28
N LEU A 77 -29.84 1.36 -7.96
CA LEU A 77 -30.30 2.75 -7.98
C LEU A 77 -31.41 3.02 -9.02
N GLY A 78 -31.82 2.00 -9.79
CA GLY A 78 -32.82 2.13 -10.86
C GLY A 78 -32.26 2.61 -12.20
N TYR A 79 -30.94 2.64 -12.36
CA TYR A 79 -30.24 3.11 -13.57
C TYR A 79 -29.72 1.96 -14.43
N SER A 80 -30.54 0.94 -14.69
CA SER A 80 -30.11 -0.26 -15.44
C SER A 80 -29.54 0.04 -16.82
N LYS A 81 -30.05 1.07 -17.51
CA LYS A 81 -29.49 1.50 -18.82
C LYS A 81 -28.06 2.04 -18.68
N LEU A 82 -27.80 2.85 -17.67
CA LEU A 82 -26.46 3.38 -17.41
C LEU A 82 -25.47 2.27 -17.04
N ALA A 83 -25.93 1.16 -16.46
CA ALA A 83 -25.09 0.00 -16.16
C ALA A 83 -24.53 -0.68 -17.43
N GLU A 84 -25.25 -0.58 -18.54
CA GLU A 84 -24.79 -1.09 -19.86
C GLU A 84 -23.88 -0.07 -20.58
N GLU A 85 -23.95 1.20 -20.19
CA GLU A 85 -23.18 2.31 -20.77
C GLU A 85 -21.86 2.59 -20.05
N ILE A 86 -21.47 1.77 -19.06
CA ILE A 86 -20.15 1.87 -18.42
C ILE A 86 -19.06 1.69 -19.49
N ASP A 87 -18.18 2.67 -19.62
CA ASP A 87 -17.09 2.68 -20.60
C ASP A 87 -15.83 2.06 -19.98
N ASP A 88 -15.38 0.96 -20.58
CA ASP A 88 -14.21 0.18 -20.19
C ASP A 88 -12.92 0.77 -20.78
N ARG A 89 -12.09 1.34 -19.92
CA ARG A 89 -10.86 2.06 -20.29
C ARG A 89 -9.58 1.36 -19.85
N ARG A 90 -9.67 0.13 -19.37
CA ARG A 90 -8.50 -0.66 -18.90
C ARG A 90 -7.40 -0.81 -19.95
N ASN A 91 -7.78 -0.88 -21.23
CA ASN A 91 -6.83 -0.94 -22.35
C ASN A 91 -6.19 0.42 -22.70
N ARG A 92 -6.53 1.49 -21.98
CA ARG A 92 -6.12 2.87 -22.25
C ARG A 92 -5.62 3.53 -20.95
N PRO A 93 -4.49 3.10 -20.40
CA PRO A 93 -3.98 3.56 -19.10
C PRO A 93 -3.69 5.07 -19.04
N THR A 94 -3.52 5.72 -20.20
CA THR A 94 -3.36 7.19 -20.31
C THR A 94 -4.51 7.97 -19.68
N TYR A 95 -5.72 7.41 -19.63
CA TYR A 95 -6.86 8.06 -18.94
C TYR A 95 -6.66 8.16 -17.43
N GLY A 96 -5.84 7.30 -16.82
CA GLY A 96 -5.58 7.29 -15.38
C GLY A 96 -6.75 6.79 -14.53
N TYR A 97 -7.66 6.00 -15.12
CA TYR A 97 -8.69 5.23 -14.43
C TYR A 97 -9.16 4.05 -15.31
N ASP A 98 -9.69 3.01 -14.68
CA ASP A 98 -10.13 1.77 -15.35
C ASP A 98 -11.52 1.88 -15.99
N PHE A 99 -12.47 2.52 -15.31
CA PHE A 99 -13.86 2.63 -15.79
C PHE A 99 -14.42 4.05 -15.67
N LEU A 100 -15.18 4.45 -16.68
CA LEU A 100 -16.08 5.61 -16.61
C LEU A 100 -17.50 5.11 -16.40
N SER A 101 -18.07 5.43 -15.25
CA SER A 101 -19.43 5.10 -14.83
C SER A 101 -20.19 6.39 -14.50
N PHE A 102 -21.30 6.29 -13.76
CA PHE A 102 -22.22 7.39 -13.49
C PHE A 102 -22.71 7.37 -12.03
N ASN A 103 -22.66 8.49 -11.31
CA ASN A 103 -23.36 8.61 -10.03
C ASN A 103 -24.89 8.67 -10.23
N ALA A 104 -25.30 9.43 -11.25
CA ALA A 104 -26.67 9.68 -11.68
C ALA A 104 -26.65 10.03 -13.18
N PRO A 105 -27.79 10.10 -13.88
CA PRO A 105 -27.84 10.53 -15.28
C PRO A 105 -27.15 11.88 -15.48
N GLY A 106 -26.09 11.91 -16.30
CA GLY A 106 -25.30 13.11 -16.58
C GLY A 106 -24.25 13.47 -15.52
N ASP A 107 -24.10 12.68 -14.45
CA ASP A 107 -23.05 12.85 -13.44
C ASP A 107 -22.06 11.69 -13.52
N GLU A 108 -20.92 11.93 -14.15
CA GLU A 108 -19.88 10.93 -14.38
C GLU A 108 -19.15 10.53 -13.10
N ARG A 109 -18.75 9.26 -13.03
CA ARG A 109 -18.02 8.64 -11.92
C ARG A 109 -16.77 7.94 -12.47
N TYR A 110 -15.61 8.40 -12.06
CA TYR A 110 -14.32 7.84 -12.48
C TYR A 110 -13.88 6.77 -11.48
N ILE A 111 -13.56 5.58 -11.95
CA ILE A 111 -13.29 4.42 -11.09
C ILE A 111 -11.91 3.85 -11.42
N GLU A 112 -11.06 3.81 -10.40
CA GLU A 112 -9.78 3.13 -10.42
C GLU A 112 -9.82 1.93 -9.47
N VAL A 113 -9.47 0.74 -9.97
CA VAL A 113 -9.57 -0.51 -9.24
C VAL A 113 -8.21 -0.89 -8.67
N LYS A 114 -8.17 -1.21 -7.37
CA LYS A 114 -6.94 -1.65 -6.71
C LYS A 114 -7.17 -2.89 -5.88
N SER A 115 -6.38 -3.93 -6.10
CA SER A 115 -6.28 -5.04 -5.17
C SER A 115 -5.54 -4.58 -3.90
N ILE A 116 -6.14 -4.79 -2.72
CA ILE A 116 -5.52 -4.44 -1.44
C ILE A 116 -4.96 -5.67 -0.72
N GLY A 117 -3.72 -5.55 -0.26
CA GLY A 117 -3.05 -6.55 0.58
C GLY A 117 -2.92 -6.07 2.02
N ARG A 118 -2.92 -6.99 2.98
CA ARG A 118 -2.55 -6.65 4.37
C ARG A 118 -1.08 -6.24 4.41
N ASP A 119 -0.79 -5.14 5.09
CA ASP A 119 0.57 -4.76 5.42
C ASP A 119 1.02 -5.52 6.67
N GLY A 120 2.29 -5.93 6.69
CA GLY A 120 2.87 -6.75 7.76
C GLY A 120 2.96 -6.01 9.10
N LYS A 121 2.75 -4.69 9.11
CA LYS A 121 2.64 -3.88 10.32
C LYS A 121 1.15 -3.63 10.62
N GLU A 122 0.71 -4.14 11.77
CA GLU A 122 -0.50 -3.71 12.49
C GLU A 122 -1.86 -3.82 11.77
N GLY A 123 -2.00 -4.71 10.79
CA GLY A 123 -3.30 -5.01 10.17
C GLY A 123 -3.83 -3.89 9.26
N ALA A 124 -2.98 -2.94 8.89
CA ALA A 124 -3.26 -1.95 7.86
C ALA A 124 -3.35 -2.62 6.47
N PHE A 125 -3.96 -1.92 5.51
CA PHE A 125 -4.00 -2.34 4.11
C PHE A 125 -3.14 -1.41 3.27
N ARG A 126 -2.56 -1.95 2.19
CA ARG A 126 -1.80 -1.18 1.21
C ARG A 126 -2.18 -1.53 -0.22
N PHE A 127 -2.02 -0.56 -1.10
CA PHE A 127 -2.03 -0.71 -2.56
C PHE A 127 -1.02 0.26 -3.17
N PHE A 128 -0.76 0.11 -4.46
CA PHE A 128 0.12 0.99 -5.21
C PHE A 128 -0.69 1.91 -6.12
N LEU A 129 -0.27 3.16 -6.21
CA LEU A 129 -0.87 4.21 -7.03
C LEU A 129 0.16 4.71 -8.03
N SER A 130 -0.19 4.74 -9.31
CA SER A 130 0.70 5.29 -10.34
C SER A 130 0.69 6.82 -10.33
N GLY A 131 1.75 7.43 -10.88
CA GLY A 131 1.83 8.88 -10.99
C GLY A 131 0.72 9.49 -11.87
N ASN A 132 0.27 8.76 -12.90
CA ASN A 132 -0.82 9.19 -13.76
C ASN A 132 -2.16 9.17 -13.01
N GLU A 133 -2.47 8.07 -12.32
CA GLU A 133 -3.69 7.95 -11.50
C GLU A 133 -3.76 9.03 -10.42
N LEU A 134 -2.64 9.29 -9.73
CA LEU A 134 -2.57 10.36 -8.74
C LEU A 134 -2.82 11.74 -9.36
N THR A 135 -2.26 11.99 -10.55
CA THR A 135 -2.43 13.27 -11.23
C THR A 135 -3.88 13.44 -11.68
N VAL A 136 -4.45 12.44 -12.37
CA VAL A 136 -5.82 12.48 -12.89
C VAL A 136 -6.84 12.62 -11.77
N SER A 137 -6.71 11.85 -10.68
CA SER A 137 -7.61 11.94 -9.53
C SER A 137 -7.61 13.30 -8.84
N ASN A 138 -6.56 14.12 -9.00
CA ASN A 138 -6.47 15.47 -8.46
C ASN A 138 -6.87 16.57 -9.46
N LEU A 139 -7.16 16.24 -10.73
CA LEU A 139 -7.61 17.23 -11.71
C LEU A 139 -8.97 17.80 -11.31
N SER A 140 -9.18 19.09 -11.51
CA SER A 140 -10.39 19.80 -11.07
C SER A 140 -11.70 19.26 -11.67
N ASN A 141 -11.63 18.68 -12.87
CA ASN A 141 -12.76 18.05 -13.55
C ASN A 141 -13.04 16.60 -13.11
N HIS A 142 -12.09 15.94 -12.45
CA HIS A 142 -12.22 14.54 -12.02
C HIS A 142 -12.35 14.39 -10.50
N SER A 143 -11.68 15.25 -9.72
CA SER A 143 -11.49 15.10 -8.28
C SER A 143 -12.78 15.03 -7.48
N LYS A 144 -13.87 15.61 -7.98
CA LYS A 144 -15.20 15.53 -7.33
C LYS A 144 -15.77 14.12 -7.35
N ASN A 145 -15.55 13.37 -8.43
CA ASN A 145 -16.20 12.07 -8.67
C ASN A 145 -15.21 10.94 -8.96
N TYR A 146 -13.98 11.05 -8.45
CA TYR A 146 -12.97 10.01 -8.59
C TYR A 146 -13.00 9.06 -7.39
N TYR A 147 -13.10 7.76 -7.64
CA TYR A 147 -13.24 6.74 -6.62
C TYR A 147 -12.25 5.59 -6.83
N PHE A 148 -11.69 5.13 -5.71
CA PHE A 148 -10.96 3.87 -5.65
C PHE A 148 -11.89 2.72 -5.27
N TYR A 149 -11.85 1.66 -6.06
CA TYR A 149 -12.55 0.40 -5.80
C TYR A 149 -11.52 -0.58 -5.26
N LEU A 150 -11.44 -0.67 -3.94
CA LEU A 150 -10.44 -1.45 -3.23
C LEU A 150 -10.93 -2.89 -3.02
N VAL A 151 -10.37 -3.82 -3.78
CA VAL A 151 -10.77 -5.22 -3.79
C VAL A 151 -9.95 -6.02 -2.78
N GLN A 152 -10.63 -6.64 -1.82
CA GLN A 152 -10.04 -7.55 -0.85
C GLN A 152 -10.23 -9.00 -1.28
N TYR A 153 -9.18 -9.80 -1.07
CA TYR A 153 -9.17 -11.22 -1.39
C TYR A 153 -9.33 -12.09 -0.14
N GLY A 154 -10.06 -13.20 -0.30
CA GLY A 154 -10.19 -14.26 0.68
C GLY A 154 -8.96 -15.16 0.74
N LYS A 155 -8.99 -16.15 1.65
CA LYS A 155 -7.94 -17.17 1.77
C LYS A 155 -7.92 -18.17 0.61
N ASP A 156 -9.04 -18.25 -0.10
CA ASP A 156 -9.26 -19.03 -1.32
C ASP A 156 -8.63 -18.39 -2.56
N GLY A 157 -8.11 -17.16 -2.45
CA GLY A 157 -7.53 -16.44 -3.58
C GLY A 157 -8.58 -15.82 -4.50
N GLU A 158 -9.83 -15.71 -4.05
CA GLU A 158 -10.91 -15.05 -4.78
C GLU A 158 -11.28 -13.68 -4.18
N PRO A 159 -11.73 -12.72 -4.99
CA PRO A 159 -12.30 -11.47 -4.50
C PRO A 159 -13.49 -11.74 -3.57
N CYS A 160 -13.44 -11.23 -2.34
CA CYS A 160 -14.49 -11.46 -1.34
C CYS A 160 -15.20 -10.19 -0.88
N ASN A 161 -14.56 -9.02 -1.04
CA ASN A 161 -15.15 -7.75 -0.64
C ASN A 161 -14.61 -6.59 -1.49
N LEU A 162 -15.40 -5.52 -1.59
CA LEU A 162 -15.04 -4.29 -2.28
C LEU A 162 -15.35 -3.09 -1.40
N TYR A 163 -14.35 -2.24 -1.18
CA TYR A 163 -14.51 -0.98 -0.49
C TYR A 163 -14.43 0.17 -1.47
N VAL A 164 -15.48 0.98 -1.52
CA VAL A 164 -15.50 2.20 -2.31
C VAL A 164 -14.98 3.36 -1.48
N LYS A 165 -13.97 4.07 -1.99
CA LYS A 165 -13.40 5.25 -1.34
C LYS A 165 -13.31 6.40 -2.31
N HIS A 166 -13.81 7.56 -1.92
CA HIS A 166 -13.54 8.79 -2.66
C HIS A 166 -12.04 9.11 -2.57
N ALA A 167 -11.42 9.52 -3.67
CA ALA A 167 -9.98 9.74 -3.72
C ALA A 167 -9.51 10.78 -2.70
N GLN A 168 -10.20 11.91 -2.60
CA GLN A 168 -9.80 12.99 -1.71
C GLN A 168 -9.91 12.57 -0.24
N ASP A 169 -11.00 11.90 0.12
CA ASP A 169 -11.19 11.35 1.47
C ASP A 169 -10.10 10.31 1.79
N LEU A 170 -9.72 9.48 0.83
CA LEU A 170 -8.68 8.47 1.02
C LEU A 170 -7.33 9.14 1.26
N TYR A 171 -6.96 10.14 0.46
CA TYR A 171 -5.70 10.87 0.60
C TYR A 171 -5.58 11.60 1.94
N THR A 172 -6.66 12.22 2.42
CA THR A 172 -6.65 12.91 3.72
C THR A 172 -6.48 11.95 4.90
N ASN A 173 -6.97 10.72 4.78
CA ASN A 173 -7.01 9.75 5.88
C ASN A 173 -5.96 8.63 5.75
N SER A 174 -4.96 8.79 4.88
CA SER A 174 -3.91 7.77 4.67
C SER A 174 -2.51 8.36 4.63
N GLU A 175 -1.53 7.51 4.91
CA GLU A 175 -0.12 7.83 4.69
C GLU A 175 0.27 7.46 3.26
N MET A 176 0.99 8.37 2.58
CA MET A 176 1.51 8.13 1.25
C MET A 176 3.04 8.25 1.27
N SER A 177 3.72 7.21 0.80
CA SER A 177 5.18 7.18 0.65
C SER A 177 5.57 6.98 -0.82
N PRO A 178 6.64 7.61 -1.32
CA PRO A 178 7.12 7.37 -2.68
C PRO A 178 7.45 5.89 -2.92
N CYS A 179 7.04 5.35 -4.06
CA CYS A 179 7.31 3.96 -4.46
C CYS A 179 8.19 3.86 -5.71
N ALA A 180 8.07 4.82 -6.63
CA ALA A 180 8.84 4.85 -7.88
C ALA A 180 9.12 6.30 -8.28
N TYR A 181 10.24 6.50 -8.99
CA TYR A 181 10.62 7.78 -9.58
C TYR A 181 10.87 7.60 -11.07
N VAL A 182 10.39 8.55 -11.86
CA VAL A 182 10.67 8.62 -13.31
C VAL A 182 11.85 9.57 -13.52
N VAL A 183 12.94 9.05 -14.05
CA VAL A 183 14.11 9.86 -14.45
C VAL A 183 14.06 10.07 -15.96
N ARG A 184 14.12 11.33 -16.40
CA ARG A 184 14.18 11.72 -17.81
C ARG A 184 15.50 12.41 -18.07
N PHE A 185 16.17 12.03 -19.15
CA PHE A 185 17.42 12.63 -19.59
C PHE A 185 17.51 12.53 -21.11
N ASP A 186 18.20 13.49 -21.71
CA ASP A 186 18.55 13.45 -23.13
C ASP A 186 19.93 12.81 -23.28
N LEU A 187 20.11 11.99 -24.30
CA LEU A 187 21.43 11.52 -24.71
C LEU A 187 21.96 12.53 -25.73
N GLU A 188 23.10 13.17 -25.43
CA GLU A 188 23.81 13.95 -26.45
C GLU A 188 24.21 13.01 -27.59
N GLU A 189 23.82 13.31 -28.82
CA GLU A 189 24.33 12.58 -29.98
C GLU A 189 25.84 12.84 -30.09
N PRO A 190 26.67 11.80 -30.28
CA PRO A 190 28.10 12.00 -30.48
C PRO A 190 28.32 12.83 -31.76
N ALA A 191 29.07 13.92 -31.61
CA ALA A 191 29.45 14.85 -32.68
C ALA A 191 30.27 14.20 -33.81
#